data_AF-A0A6J1WPE2-F1
#
_entry.id   AF-A0A6J1WPE2-F1
#
_cell.length_a   1.000
_cell.length_b   1.000
_cell.length_c   1.000
_cell.angle_alpha   90.00
_cell.angle_beta   90.00
_cell.angle_gamma   90.00
#
_symmetry.space_group_name_H-M   'P 1'
#
loop_
_entity.id
_entity.type
_entity.pdbx_description
1 polymer ?
#
loop_
_entity_poly.entity_id
_entity_poly.type
_entity_poly.pdbx_seq_one_letter_code
_entity_poly.pdbx_strand_id
1 'polypeptide(L)'
;MWYFLKRNKQVAAMLGVLGIAAVVVIILSTRTAHRLAADNASDETEDFSDDPHIFSTHKLPSDDRFMPSIGNGHIATNIFSDTIYMNGLYNGRKGESHRARIPSWANIRLNSTLTHMPYRPVYSLDTREAAFKVRVDRDRSIVTQRIYAHRFYTRAIVNQIQVVAKPHDPNFIHHEIWIAIKQISGPSSEDIEFRTPVPEIYDGRTIWSSCGSTKDPEDPSYQPLPVDVCAYWTSVPDYLVVPQHGSKVFTFVMTVDKNKTIARQEFIEVLQQDGEELYKKHVDHWKSLYHQAGIHIEGNLHLSKIVNGIWYYYLSSLPSQHTYHPPEKYYGLSPTGLARGGSLLDDYEGHNFWDTEFWMFPSILLLYPRYAHDLLQYRLDMAYVAAELAKITGNKGYRLKNLSAKFQDSRFSIKYLGANLTLSISETSSTLVVESLDDEWPLTMNDGKYNITLVPGMSVTLSGSGPFKIHSTSWKECKLPEDTIGHNYLRPNKL
;
A
#
# COMPACT_ATOMS: atom_id res chain seq x y z
N MET A 1 15.35 22.22 52.85
CA MET A 1 14.06 22.41 52.14
C MET A 1 12.97 21.44 52.61
N TRP A 2 13.17 20.12 52.53
CA TRP A 2 12.18 19.13 53.00
C TRP A 2 11.84 19.22 54.49
N TYR A 3 12.81 19.55 55.34
CA TYR A 3 12.58 19.77 56.78
C TYR A 3 11.75 21.03 57.10
N PHE A 4 11.83 22.05 56.24
CA PHE A 4 11.06 23.30 56.35
C PHE A 4 9.60 23.09 55.92
N LEU A 5 9.38 22.35 54.83
CA LEU A 5 8.05 22.00 54.33
C LEU A 5 7.30 21.06 55.29
N LYS A 6 8.01 20.17 55.99
CA LYS A 6 7.43 19.25 56.98
C LYS A 6 6.89 19.98 58.23
N ARG A 7 7.45 21.15 58.56
CA ARG A 7 7.07 21.95 59.73
C ARG A 7 6.00 23.00 59.40
N ASN A 8 5.92 23.46 58.14
CA ASN A 8 4.93 24.42 57.65
C ASN A 8 3.95 23.77 56.67
N LYS A 9 2.98 23.03 57.21
CA LYS A 9 1.96 22.29 56.44
C LYS A 9 1.14 23.19 55.49
N GLN A 10 0.88 24.44 55.86
CA GLN A 10 0.15 25.39 55.00
C GLN A 10 0.96 25.80 53.75
N VAL A 11 2.28 26.01 53.90
CA VAL A 11 3.17 26.35 52.78
C VAL A 11 3.35 25.15 51.84
N ALA A 12 3.43 23.94 52.39
CA ALA A 12 3.47 22.71 51.60
C ALA A 12 2.18 22.49 50.79
N ALA A 13 1.01 22.75 51.39
CA ALA A 13 -0.27 22.67 50.69
C ALA A 13 -0.38 23.72 49.57
N MET A 14 0.05 24.95 49.81
CA MET A 14 0.05 26.02 48.81
C MET A 14 0.96 25.71 47.62
N LEU A 15 2.16 25.17 47.86
CA LEU A 15 3.07 24.72 46.81
C LEU A 15 2.53 23.52 46.02
N GLY A 16 1.81 22.61 46.68
CA GLY A 16 1.11 21.51 46.01
C GLY A 16 0.01 22.00 45.06
N VAL A 17 -0.80 22.97 45.49
CA VAL A 17 -1.83 23.59 44.65
C VAL A 17 -1.22 24.37 43.48
N LEU A 18 -0.14 25.12 43.71
CA LEU A 18 0.58 25.82 42.64
C LEU A 18 1.22 24.86 41.64
N GLY A 19 1.76 23.72 42.09
CA GLY A 19 2.29 22.67 41.21
C GLY A 19 1.20 22.05 40.33
N ILE A 20 0.03 21.77 40.90
CA ILE A 20 -1.13 21.25 40.14
C ILE A 20 -1.63 22.30 39.14
N ALA A 21 -1.75 23.57 39.54
CA ALA A 21 -2.16 24.65 38.66
C ALA A 21 -1.18 24.84 37.49
N ALA A 22 0.14 24.76 37.74
CA ALA A 22 1.15 24.83 36.70
C ALA A 22 1.04 23.66 35.71
N VAL A 23 0.83 22.43 36.19
CA VAL A 23 0.63 21.25 35.33
C VAL A 23 -0.66 21.40 34.51
N VAL A 24 -1.75 21.88 35.09
CA VAL A 24 -3.02 22.12 34.38
C VAL A 24 -2.85 23.21 33.32
N VAL A 25 -2.13 24.29 33.60
CA VAL A 25 -1.84 25.36 32.63
C VAL A 25 -0.96 24.85 31.49
N ILE A 26 0.03 23.98 31.77
CA ILE A 26 0.86 23.34 30.74
C ILE A 26 0.03 22.38 29.88
N ILE A 27 -0.86 21.58 30.47
CA ILE A 27 -1.74 20.66 29.73
C ILE A 27 -2.75 21.44 28.88
N LEU A 28 -3.31 22.53 29.40
CA LEU A 28 -4.22 23.39 28.66
C LEU A 28 -3.50 24.14 27.55
N SER A 29 -2.33 24.73 27.80
CA SER A 29 -1.57 25.44 26.76
C SER A 29 -1.05 24.52 25.67
N THR A 30 -0.63 23.30 26.01
CA THR A 30 -0.22 22.29 25.01
C THR A 30 -1.41 21.78 24.20
N ARG A 31 -2.59 21.58 24.82
CA ARG A 31 -3.81 21.21 24.08
C ARG A 31 -4.33 22.34 23.18
N THR A 32 -4.24 23.59 23.63
CA THR A 32 -4.64 24.75 22.83
C THR A 32 -3.63 25.01 21.71
N ALA A 33 -2.33 24.80 21.94
CA ALA A 33 -1.31 24.83 20.89
C ALA A 33 -1.46 23.68 19.88
N HIS A 34 -1.82 22.47 20.32
CA HIS A 34 -2.14 21.36 19.42
C HIS A 34 -3.42 21.62 18.61
N ARG A 35 -4.46 22.22 19.20
CA ARG A 35 -5.67 22.62 18.47
C ARG A 35 -5.40 23.76 17.49
N LEU A 36 -4.65 24.78 17.89
CA LEU A 36 -4.26 25.90 17.02
C LEU A 36 -3.29 25.48 15.91
N ALA A 37 -2.47 24.43 16.12
CA ALA A 37 -1.63 23.84 15.08
C ALA A 37 -2.43 22.94 14.12
N ALA A 38 -3.48 22.26 14.61
CA ALA A 38 -4.38 21.47 13.78
C ALA A 38 -5.30 22.33 12.90
N ASP A 39 -5.71 23.51 13.38
CA ASP A 39 -6.60 24.43 12.65
C ASP A 39 -5.87 25.30 11.60
N ASN A 40 -4.53 25.35 11.56
CA ASN A 40 -3.77 26.29 10.72
C ASN A 40 -2.91 25.66 9.60
N ALA A 41 -3.12 24.39 9.24
CA ALA A 41 -2.45 23.82 8.08
C ALA A 41 -3.36 22.80 7.37
N SER A 42 -4.32 23.28 6.58
CA SER A 42 -4.84 22.44 5.49
C SER A 42 -3.74 22.32 4.43
N ASP A 43 -2.79 21.42 4.66
CA ASP A 43 -1.83 20.95 3.64
C ASP A 43 -2.54 20.05 2.60
N GLU A 44 -3.86 19.91 2.70
CA GLU A 44 -4.73 19.30 1.72
C GLU A 44 -4.70 20.10 0.42
N THR A 45 -4.21 19.44 -0.62
CA THR A 45 -4.15 19.99 -1.97
C THR A 45 -5.52 19.88 -2.63
N GLU A 46 -6.00 20.96 -3.25
CA GLU A 46 -7.26 20.94 -3.99
C GLU A 46 -7.15 20.02 -5.23
N ASP A 47 -8.10 19.10 -5.37
CA ASP A 47 -8.27 18.25 -6.55
C ASP A 47 -9.19 18.93 -7.57
N PHE A 48 -8.68 19.17 -8.77
CA PHE A 48 -9.44 19.83 -9.86
C PHE A 48 -9.89 18.86 -10.95
N SER A 49 -9.69 17.55 -10.81
CA SER A 49 -10.08 16.58 -11.84
C SER A 49 -11.57 16.22 -11.78
N ASP A 50 -12.23 16.23 -12.94
CA ASP A 50 -13.63 15.78 -13.07
C ASP A 50 -13.78 14.25 -13.25
N ASP A 51 -12.67 13.50 -13.32
CA ASP A 51 -12.72 12.03 -13.46
C ASP A 51 -12.74 11.37 -12.06
N PRO A 52 -13.66 10.41 -11.80
CA PRO A 52 -13.78 9.75 -10.51
C PRO A 52 -12.58 8.88 -10.10
N HIS A 53 -11.69 8.55 -11.03
CA HIS A 53 -10.49 7.75 -10.78
C HIS A 53 -9.19 8.55 -10.73
N ILE A 54 -9.21 9.83 -11.12
CA ILE A 54 -8.01 10.65 -11.24
C ILE A 54 -8.05 11.74 -10.18
N PHE A 55 -7.01 11.81 -9.35
CA PHE A 55 -6.80 12.92 -8.41
C PHE A 55 -5.72 13.81 -9.01
N SER A 56 -6.00 15.09 -9.25
CA SER A 56 -5.05 16.01 -9.91
C SER A 56 -4.82 17.28 -9.12
N THR A 57 -3.57 17.67 -8.96
CA THR A 57 -3.19 18.93 -8.31
C THR A 57 -2.01 19.60 -8.99
N HIS A 58 -1.86 20.90 -8.76
CA HIS A 58 -0.73 21.70 -9.25
C HIS A 58 0.43 21.79 -8.26
N LYS A 59 0.20 21.41 -7.01
CA LYS A 59 1.18 21.49 -5.93
C LYS A 59 1.11 20.20 -5.13
N LEU A 60 2.25 19.56 -4.90
CA LEU A 60 2.33 18.42 -4.00
C LEU A 60 2.16 18.85 -2.54
N PRO A 61 1.63 17.99 -1.66
CA PRO A 61 1.58 18.26 -0.23
C PRO A 61 3.00 18.48 0.31
N SER A 62 3.12 19.34 1.32
CA SER A 62 4.40 19.60 1.98
C SER A 62 4.75 18.54 3.03
N ASP A 63 3.74 17.86 3.56
CA ASP A 63 3.83 16.75 4.48
C ASP A 63 3.76 15.41 3.74
N ASP A 64 4.81 14.60 3.91
CA ASP A 64 4.94 13.28 3.30
C ASP A 64 3.83 12.30 3.72
N ARG A 65 3.08 12.57 4.80
CA ARG A 65 1.90 11.80 5.21
C ARG A 65 0.76 11.85 4.19
N PHE A 66 0.63 12.95 3.46
CA PHE A 66 -0.39 13.13 2.44
C PHE A 66 0.11 12.82 1.01
N MET A 67 1.41 12.51 0.86
CA MET A 67 1.96 12.10 -0.42
C MET A 67 1.35 10.76 -0.86
N PRO A 68 0.90 10.63 -2.12
CA PRO A 68 0.35 9.37 -2.61
C PRO A 68 1.41 8.27 -2.59
N SER A 69 0.95 7.04 -2.45
CA SER A 69 1.79 5.84 -2.50
C SER A 69 1.47 4.98 -3.71
N ILE A 70 2.47 4.22 -4.17
CA ILE A 70 2.34 3.20 -5.21
C ILE A 70 2.84 1.87 -4.67
N GLY A 71 2.19 0.78 -5.07
CA GLY A 71 2.54 -0.56 -4.62
C GLY A 71 1.84 -1.66 -5.42
N ASN A 72 2.31 -2.89 -5.26
CA ASN A 72 1.77 -4.09 -5.91
C ASN A 72 1.69 -5.31 -4.96
N GLY A 73 1.80 -5.06 -3.66
CA GLY A 73 1.85 -6.06 -2.59
C GLY A 73 3.18 -6.81 -2.42
N HIS A 74 4.13 -6.67 -3.34
CA HIS A 74 5.51 -7.16 -3.16
C HIS A 74 6.43 -6.02 -2.73
N ILE A 75 6.38 -4.90 -3.44
CA ILE A 75 7.08 -3.67 -3.09
C ILE A 75 6.15 -2.47 -3.17
N ALA A 76 6.46 -1.44 -2.38
CA ALA A 76 5.75 -0.18 -2.42
C ALA A 76 6.65 0.97 -1.98
N THR A 77 6.27 2.18 -2.37
CA THR A 77 6.95 3.43 -1.99
C THR A 77 5.95 4.57 -1.99
N ASN A 78 6.13 5.52 -1.07
CA ASN A 78 5.55 6.85 -1.25
C ASN A 78 6.20 7.51 -2.46
N ILE A 79 5.41 8.29 -3.20
CA ILE A 79 5.92 9.01 -4.36
C ILE A 79 7.03 9.95 -3.91
N PHE A 80 8.16 9.89 -4.64
CA PHE A 80 9.35 10.67 -4.38
C PHE A 80 10.07 10.43 -3.05
N SER A 81 9.60 9.49 -2.22
CA SER A 81 10.35 9.04 -1.05
C SER A 81 11.68 8.42 -1.46
N ASP A 82 12.64 8.49 -0.55
CA ASP A 82 13.94 7.86 -0.67
C ASP A 82 13.94 6.39 -0.24
N THR A 83 12.77 5.87 0.12
CA THR A 83 12.59 4.56 0.75
C THR A 83 11.60 3.70 -0.02
N ILE A 84 12.01 2.47 -0.33
CA ILE A 84 11.17 1.39 -0.82
C ILE A 84 11.02 0.36 0.30
N TYR A 85 9.81 -0.16 0.46
CA TYR A 85 9.54 -1.27 1.36
C TYR A 85 9.16 -2.52 0.58
N MET A 86 9.54 -3.68 1.12
CA MET A 86 9.25 -4.99 0.54
C MET A 86 8.46 -5.84 1.54
N ASN A 87 7.51 -6.61 1.01
CA ASN A 87 6.67 -7.51 1.78
C ASN A 87 7.51 -8.55 2.56
N GLY A 88 7.26 -8.61 3.88
CA GLY A 88 7.96 -9.53 4.79
C GLY A 88 9.46 -9.27 4.96
N LEU A 89 9.91 -8.04 4.71
CA LEU A 89 11.27 -7.60 5.00
C LEU A 89 11.26 -6.63 6.19
N TYR A 90 11.81 -7.09 7.30
CA TYR A 90 11.88 -6.38 8.56
C TYR A 90 13.30 -6.42 9.13
N ASN A 91 13.62 -5.44 9.95
CA ASN A 91 14.88 -5.31 10.67
C ASN A 91 14.58 -4.87 12.11
N GLY A 92 15.41 -5.29 13.06
CA GLY A 92 15.32 -4.89 14.46
C GLY A 92 14.67 -5.96 15.33
N ARG A 93 15.02 -5.99 16.62
CA ARG A 93 14.66 -7.08 17.53
C ARG A 93 13.39 -6.78 18.30
N LYS A 94 12.47 -7.75 18.33
CA LYS A 94 11.24 -7.70 19.15
C LYS A 94 10.47 -6.39 18.92
N GLY A 95 10.42 -5.52 19.93
CA GLY A 95 9.68 -4.25 19.89
C GLY A 95 10.33 -3.17 19.04
N GLU A 96 11.59 -3.37 18.62
CA GLU A 96 12.28 -2.48 17.67
C GLU A 96 12.20 -3.02 16.23
N SER A 97 11.44 -4.10 16.00
CA SER A 97 11.22 -4.62 14.64
C SER A 97 10.43 -3.61 13.83
N HIS A 98 10.84 -3.38 12.59
CA HIS A 98 10.15 -2.51 11.65
C HIS A 98 10.50 -2.88 10.21
N ARG A 99 9.69 -2.42 9.24
CA ARG A 99 10.00 -2.63 7.82
C ARG A 99 11.40 -2.12 7.50
N ALA A 100 12.22 -2.98 6.91
CA ALA A 100 13.59 -2.60 6.56
C ALA A 100 13.58 -1.65 5.37
N ARG A 101 14.25 -0.51 5.50
CA ARG A 101 14.40 0.51 4.47
C ARG A 101 15.30 0.02 3.33
N ILE A 102 14.78 0.00 2.10
CA ILE A 102 15.58 -0.16 0.87
C ILE A 102 15.75 1.22 0.23
N PRO A 103 16.98 1.67 -0.11
CA PRO A 103 17.18 2.95 -0.79
C PRO A 103 16.45 2.99 -2.14
N SER A 104 15.77 4.10 -2.43
CA SER A 104 14.95 4.23 -3.64
C SER A 104 15.78 4.64 -4.85
N TRP A 105 16.58 3.72 -5.40
CA TRP A 105 17.33 3.99 -6.64
C TRP A 105 16.40 4.26 -7.86
N ALA A 106 15.11 3.93 -7.79
CA ALA A 106 14.10 4.31 -8.79
C ALA A 106 13.53 5.73 -8.61
N ASN A 107 13.89 6.46 -7.55
CA ASN A 107 13.42 7.83 -7.33
C ASN A 107 14.10 8.79 -8.31
N ILE A 108 13.46 8.97 -9.46
CA ILE A 108 13.88 9.90 -10.51
C ILE A 108 12.86 11.04 -10.54
N ARG A 109 13.35 12.26 -10.55
CA ARG A 109 12.53 13.47 -10.61
C ARG A 109 12.89 14.30 -11.84
N LEU A 110 11.89 14.93 -12.44
CA LEU A 110 12.12 16.05 -13.36
C LEU A 110 12.76 17.19 -12.57
N ASN A 111 13.79 17.82 -13.14
CA ASN A 111 14.51 18.91 -12.47
C ASN A 111 13.60 20.15 -12.27
N SER A 112 13.91 20.99 -11.28
CA SER A 112 13.10 22.16 -10.89
C SER A 112 12.88 23.15 -12.03
N THR A 113 13.81 23.27 -12.98
CA THR A 113 13.65 24.09 -14.19
C THR A 113 12.48 23.65 -15.09
N LEU A 114 12.00 22.41 -14.93
CA LEU A 114 10.84 21.86 -15.64
C LEU A 114 9.57 21.89 -14.81
N THR A 115 9.67 22.08 -13.49
CA THR A 115 8.53 22.01 -12.55
C THR A 115 8.29 23.32 -11.79
N HIS A 116 9.01 24.38 -12.14
CA HIS A 116 8.84 25.75 -11.64
C HIS A 116 8.65 26.73 -12.81
N MET A 117 8.32 27.99 -12.48
CA MET A 117 8.07 29.07 -13.44
C MET A 117 9.10 29.09 -14.60
N PRO A 118 8.66 29.17 -15.87
CA PRO A 118 7.30 29.53 -16.32
C PRO A 118 6.31 28.37 -16.42
N TYR A 119 6.73 27.13 -16.18
CA TYR A 119 5.87 25.95 -16.37
C TYR A 119 5.18 25.55 -15.07
N ARG A 120 3.91 25.14 -15.17
CA ARG A 120 3.11 24.65 -14.04
C ARG A 120 2.82 23.17 -14.23
N PRO A 121 3.49 22.26 -13.50
CA PRO A 121 3.23 20.83 -13.61
C PRO A 121 1.81 20.49 -13.15
N VAL A 122 1.26 19.42 -13.72
CA VAL A 122 0.09 18.72 -13.20
C VAL A 122 0.56 17.40 -12.63
N TYR A 123 0.34 17.21 -11.33
CA TYR A 123 0.55 15.96 -10.64
C TYR A 123 -0.77 15.22 -10.59
N SER A 124 -0.79 13.95 -10.96
CA SER A 124 -1.99 13.15 -10.81
C SER A 124 -1.74 11.72 -10.35
N LEU A 125 -2.63 11.22 -9.51
CA LEU A 125 -2.74 9.80 -9.20
C LEU A 125 -3.94 9.24 -9.96
N ASP A 126 -3.68 8.37 -10.91
CA ASP A 126 -4.72 7.65 -11.64
C ASP A 126 -4.94 6.30 -10.97
N THR A 127 -6.04 6.15 -10.24
CA THR A 127 -6.34 4.91 -9.49
C THR A 127 -6.70 3.74 -10.40
N ARG A 128 -7.31 4.02 -11.56
CA ARG A 128 -7.69 3.00 -12.54
C ARG A 128 -6.48 2.41 -13.24
N GLU A 129 -5.50 3.26 -13.56
CA GLU A 129 -4.23 2.82 -14.14
C GLU A 129 -3.16 2.52 -13.09
N ALA A 130 -3.40 2.86 -11.83
CA ALA A 130 -2.51 2.74 -10.68
C ALA A 130 -1.10 3.31 -10.92
N ALA A 131 -1.07 4.47 -11.55
CA ALA A 131 0.15 5.17 -11.89
C ALA A 131 0.08 6.62 -11.41
N PHE A 132 1.17 7.07 -10.80
CA PHE A 132 1.38 8.49 -10.53
C PHE A 132 1.99 9.15 -11.75
N LYS A 133 1.47 10.31 -12.15
CA LYS A 133 1.85 11.02 -13.37
C LYS A 133 2.28 12.44 -13.04
N VAL A 134 3.38 12.89 -13.64
CA VAL A 134 3.77 14.30 -13.68
C VAL A 134 3.75 14.75 -15.12
N ARG A 135 2.82 15.65 -15.44
CA ARG A 135 2.69 16.21 -16.78
C ARG A 135 3.15 17.66 -16.78
N VAL A 136 4.12 17.96 -17.64
CA VAL A 136 4.62 19.31 -17.88
C VAL A 136 4.36 19.66 -19.33
N ASP A 137 3.54 20.69 -19.55
CA ASP A 137 3.33 21.26 -20.87
C ASP A 137 4.34 22.37 -21.12
N ARG A 138 5.29 22.15 -22.05
CA ARG A 138 6.32 23.12 -22.42
C ARG A 138 6.04 23.70 -23.80
N ASP A 139 6.76 24.77 -24.14
CA ASP A 139 6.60 25.43 -25.44
C ASP A 139 6.84 24.45 -26.60
N ARG A 140 7.86 23.59 -26.46
CA ARG A 140 8.28 22.68 -27.53
C ARG A 140 7.83 21.23 -27.41
N SER A 141 7.39 20.81 -26.23
CA SER A 141 7.15 19.41 -25.95
C SER A 141 6.20 19.23 -24.79
N ILE A 142 5.51 18.10 -24.77
CA ILE A 142 4.75 17.63 -23.62
C ILE A 142 5.57 16.52 -22.99
N VAL A 143 5.93 16.71 -21.72
CA VAL A 143 6.66 15.70 -20.93
C VAL A 143 5.69 15.06 -19.96
N THR A 144 5.59 13.73 -19.97
CA THR A 144 4.78 12.97 -19.03
C THR A 144 5.67 11.93 -18.35
N GLN A 145 5.96 12.14 -17.08
CA GLN A 145 6.56 11.12 -16.22
C GLN A 145 5.46 10.23 -15.66
N ARG A 146 5.64 8.91 -15.70
CA ARG A 146 4.75 7.89 -15.10
C ARG A 146 5.57 7.06 -14.11
N ILE A 147 5.08 6.92 -12.89
CA ILE A 147 5.74 6.15 -11.82
C ILE A 147 4.74 5.14 -11.28
N TYR A 148 5.10 3.87 -11.30
CA TYR A 148 4.20 2.79 -10.89
C TYR A 148 4.98 1.56 -10.41
N ALA A 149 4.40 0.82 -9.46
CA ALA A 149 4.85 -0.52 -9.10
C ALA A 149 4.15 -1.51 -10.05
N HIS A 150 4.91 -2.24 -10.87
CA HIS A 150 4.33 -3.03 -11.94
C HIS A 150 3.52 -4.21 -11.35
N ARG A 151 2.31 -4.48 -11.88
CA ARG A 151 1.40 -5.47 -11.28
C ARG A 151 1.71 -6.91 -11.72
N PHE A 152 2.19 -7.11 -12.96
CA PHE A 152 2.68 -8.40 -13.44
C PHE A 152 4.14 -8.70 -13.03
N TYR A 153 5.07 -7.76 -13.29
CA TYR A 153 6.46 -7.80 -12.83
C TYR A 153 6.55 -7.21 -11.42
N THR A 154 6.18 -8.00 -10.41
CA THR A 154 5.96 -7.50 -9.05
C THR A 154 7.21 -7.01 -8.33
N ARG A 155 8.40 -7.38 -8.78
CA ARG A 155 9.67 -6.90 -8.22
C ARG A 155 10.01 -5.52 -8.76
N ALA A 156 9.34 -5.01 -9.80
CA ALA A 156 9.71 -3.80 -10.51
C ALA A 156 8.94 -2.54 -10.04
N ILE A 157 9.68 -1.50 -9.65
CA ILE A 157 9.22 -0.11 -9.70
C ILE A 157 9.75 0.51 -10.99
N VAL A 158 8.82 1.07 -11.76
CA VAL A 158 9.09 1.61 -13.09
C VAL A 158 8.87 3.12 -13.08
N ASN A 159 9.82 3.85 -13.64
CA ASN A 159 9.78 5.28 -13.87
C ASN A 159 9.98 5.55 -15.36
N GLN A 160 8.91 5.95 -16.03
CA GLN A 160 8.89 6.21 -17.47
C GLN A 160 8.75 7.69 -17.74
N ILE A 161 9.54 8.21 -18.68
CA ILE A 161 9.46 9.59 -19.13
C ILE A 161 9.13 9.57 -20.61
N GLN A 162 7.88 9.91 -20.93
CA GLN A 162 7.42 10.10 -22.28
C GLN A 162 7.59 11.57 -22.67
N VAL A 163 8.21 11.81 -23.83
CA VAL A 163 8.38 13.14 -24.39
C VAL A 163 7.75 13.16 -25.77
N VAL A 164 6.71 13.98 -25.93
CA VAL A 164 6.02 14.19 -27.20
C VAL A 164 6.40 15.57 -27.72
N ALA A 165 7.04 15.63 -28.88
CA ALA A 165 7.38 16.90 -29.50
C ALA A 165 6.12 17.57 -30.08
N LYS A 166 5.98 18.88 -29.86
CA LYS A 166 4.90 19.67 -30.49
C LYS A 166 5.29 20.02 -31.93
N PRO A 167 4.32 20.24 -32.84
CA PRO A 167 4.60 20.80 -34.16
C PRO A 167 5.24 22.19 -34.02
N HIS A 168 6.31 22.47 -34.78
CA HIS A 168 6.99 23.78 -34.83
C HIS A 168 7.26 24.19 -36.28
N ASP A 169 7.53 25.48 -36.47
CA ASP A 169 7.91 26.05 -37.78
C ASP A 169 9.14 25.33 -38.35
N PRO A 170 9.07 24.81 -39.60
CA PRO A 170 10.20 24.14 -40.26
C PRO A 170 11.46 25.03 -40.42
N ASN A 171 11.36 26.35 -40.25
CA ASN A 171 12.51 27.27 -40.30
C ASN A 171 13.33 27.33 -38.99
N PHE A 172 12.95 26.60 -37.94
CA PHE A 172 13.66 26.62 -36.66
C PHE A 172 14.93 25.76 -36.71
N ILE A 173 16.09 26.41 -36.84
CA ILE A 173 17.41 25.77 -36.86
C ILE A 173 17.67 25.02 -35.54
N HIS A 174 18.10 23.76 -35.65
CA HIS A 174 17.92 22.73 -34.62
C HIS A 174 18.46 23.03 -33.21
N HIS A 175 17.65 22.68 -32.21
CA HIS A 175 18.17 22.13 -30.96
C HIS A 175 17.39 20.85 -30.65
N GLU A 176 18.07 19.81 -30.18
CA GLU A 176 17.45 18.64 -29.55
C GLU A 176 16.58 19.07 -28.37
N ILE A 177 15.57 18.28 -27.99
CA ILE A 177 14.81 18.56 -26.77
C ILE A 177 15.57 17.93 -25.60
N TRP A 178 16.05 18.78 -24.69
CA TRP A 178 16.74 18.38 -23.47
C TRP A 178 15.75 18.33 -22.30
N ILE A 179 15.68 17.19 -21.63
CA ILE A 179 14.92 16.99 -20.40
C ILE A 179 15.91 16.72 -19.27
N ALA A 180 16.06 17.67 -18.35
CA ALA A 180 16.88 17.50 -17.16
C ALA A 180 16.17 16.61 -16.12
N ILE A 181 16.85 15.59 -15.65
CA ILE A 181 16.34 14.66 -14.64
C ILE A 181 17.38 14.46 -13.54
N LYS A 182 16.95 13.97 -12.38
CA LYS A 182 17.84 13.69 -11.26
C LYS A 182 17.39 12.44 -10.53
N GLN A 183 18.34 11.56 -10.23
CA GLN A 183 18.14 10.43 -9.32
C GLN A 183 18.39 10.88 -7.87
N ILE A 184 17.47 10.54 -6.97
CA ILE A 184 17.51 10.92 -5.55
C ILE A 184 17.26 9.67 -4.70
N SER A 185 18.29 8.81 -4.58
CA SER A 185 18.17 7.52 -3.89
C SER A 185 18.15 7.60 -2.35
N GLY A 186 18.47 8.76 -1.78
CA GLY A 186 18.66 8.93 -0.35
C GLY A 186 19.96 8.32 0.18
N PRO A 187 20.15 8.34 1.51
CA PRO A 187 21.29 7.75 2.19
C PRO A 187 21.29 6.21 2.11
N SER A 188 22.42 5.63 2.51
CA SER A 188 22.55 4.18 2.70
C SER A 188 21.51 3.67 3.71
N SER A 189 21.11 2.40 3.57
CA SER A 189 20.14 1.80 4.49
C SER A 189 20.71 1.66 5.91
N GLU A 190 19.92 2.05 6.90
CA GLU A 190 20.22 1.77 8.31
C GLU A 190 19.87 0.33 8.69
N ASP A 191 19.07 -0.36 7.88
CA ASP A 191 18.51 -1.69 8.18
C ASP A 191 19.18 -2.82 7.42
N ILE A 192 19.78 -2.52 6.28
CA ILE A 192 20.34 -3.51 5.35
C ILE A 192 21.79 -3.14 5.05
N GLU A 193 22.69 -4.09 5.27
CA GLU A 193 24.11 -3.91 4.95
C GLU A 193 24.36 -4.24 3.47
N PHE A 194 24.03 -3.30 2.58
CA PHE A 194 24.28 -3.42 1.15
C PHE A 194 25.77 -3.38 0.83
N ARG A 195 26.22 -4.30 -0.03
CA ARG A 195 27.56 -4.28 -0.61
C ARG A 195 27.71 -3.12 -1.59
N THR A 196 28.95 -2.77 -1.89
CA THR A 196 29.26 -1.76 -2.92
C THR A 196 28.56 -2.11 -4.25
N PRO A 197 27.82 -1.18 -4.86
CA PRO A 197 27.15 -1.42 -6.13
C PRO A 197 28.12 -1.84 -7.23
N VAL A 198 27.74 -2.87 -7.99
CA VAL A 198 28.52 -3.43 -9.09
C VAL A 198 27.88 -3.03 -10.42
N PRO A 199 28.62 -2.36 -11.34
CA PRO A 199 28.12 -2.04 -12.66
C PRO A 199 28.23 -3.24 -13.61
N GLU A 200 27.24 -3.39 -14.48
CA GLU A 200 27.22 -4.33 -15.61
C GLU A 200 26.69 -3.59 -16.85
N ILE A 201 27.17 -3.95 -18.05
CA ILE A 201 26.65 -3.38 -19.29
C ILE A 201 25.66 -4.38 -19.89
N TYR A 202 24.43 -3.95 -20.10
CA TYR A 202 23.38 -4.74 -20.74
C TYR A 202 22.72 -3.90 -21.84
N ASP A 203 22.73 -4.41 -23.07
CA ASP A 203 22.17 -3.75 -24.26
C ASP A 203 22.62 -2.28 -24.42
N GLY A 204 23.93 -2.04 -24.26
CA GLY A 204 24.53 -0.70 -24.34
C GLY A 204 24.17 0.24 -23.19
N ARG A 205 23.42 -0.21 -22.17
CA ARG A 205 23.09 0.56 -20.97
C ARG A 205 23.88 0.06 -19.78
N THR A 206 24.31 0.99 -18.92
CA THR A 206 24.88 0.63 -17.63
C THR A 206 23.75 0.29 -16.67
N ILE A 207 23.83 -0.89 -16.07
CA ILE A 207 22.94 -1.37 -15.02
C ILE A 207 23.78 -1.56 -13.75
N TRP A 208 23.16 -1.40 -12.61
CA TRP A 208 23.80 -1.53 -11.31
C TRP A 208 23.12 -2.62 -10.52
N SER A 209 23.89 -3.30 -9.66
CA SER A 209 23.36 -4.27 -8.72
C SER A 209 24.00 -4.12 -7.36
N SER A 210 23.22 -4.35 -6.30
CA SER A 210 23.75 -4.48 -4.94
C SER A 210 22.91 -5.49 -4.17
N CYS A 211 23.59 -6.34 -3.40
CA CYS A 211 22.96 -7.27 -2.49
C CYS A 211 23.47 -7.00 -1.07
N GLY A 212 22.61 -7.22 -0.09
CA GLY A 212 22.92 -7.11 1.33
C GLY A 212 22.01 -8.01 2.15
N SER A 213 22.16 -7.93 3.46
CA SER A 213 21.33 -8.67 4.42
C SER A 213 20.84 -7.73 5.52
N THR A 214 19.67 -8.01 6.08
CA THR A 214 19.15 -7.28 7.25
C THR A 214 20.12 -7.37 8.42
N LYS A 215 20.33 -6.29 9.18
CA LYS A 215 21.31 -6.26 10.28
C LYS A 215 20.87 -7.10 11.48
N ASP A 216 19.60 -6.98 11.87
CA ASP A 216 19.05 -7.65 13.05
C ASP A 216 17.79 -8.44 12.70
N PRO A 217 17.75 -9.76 12.99
CA PRO A 217 16.53 -10.54 12.86
C PRO A 217 15.53 -10.20 13.96
N GLU A 218 14.24 -10.33 13.64
CA GLU A 218 13.14 -9.97 14.54
C GLU A 218 13.09 -10.80 15.83
N ASP A 219 13.17 -12.13 15.67
CA ASP A 219 13.25 -13.09 16.76
C ASP A 219 14.18 -14.24 16.34
N PRO A 220 15.39 -14.33 16.93
CA PRO A 220 16.36 -15.37 16.59
C PRO A 220 15.85 -16.82 16.76
N SER A 221 14.80 -17.03 17.56
CA SER A 221 14.24 -18.36 17.82
C SER A 221 13.50 -18.91 16.59
N TYR A 222 12.91 -18.01 15.80
CA TYR A 222 12.07 -18.34 14.65
C TYR A 222 12.68 -17.85 13.33
N GLN A 223 13.53 -16.83 13.39
CA GLN A 223 14.32 -16.30 12.28
C GLN A 223 15.79 -16.23 12.72
N PRO A 224 16.53 -17.35 12.70
CA PRO A 224 17.91 -17.39 13.19
C PRO A 224 18.90 -16.66 12.27
N LEU A 225 18.52 -16.43 11.00
CA LEU A 225 19.39 -15.83 9.99
C LEU A 225 18.85 -14.48 9.50
N PRO A 226 19.75 -13.54 9.16
CA PRO A 226 19.42 -12.37 8.34
C PRO A 226 18.66 -12.73 7.06
N VAL A 227 17.86 -11.80 6.56
CA VAL A 227 17.20 -11.93 5.26
C VAL A 227 18.05 -11.22 4.22
N ASP A 228 18.46 -11.97 3.20
CA ASP A 228 19.15 -11.40 2.04
C ASP A 228 18.18 -10.62 1.16
N VAL A 229 18.68 -9.54 0.56
CA VAL A 229 17.96 -8.68 -0.39
C VAL A 229 18.91 -8.24 -1.49
N CYS A 230 18.47 -8.37 -2.73
CA CYS A 230 19.20 -7.91 -3.91
C CYS A 230 18.36 -6.92 -4.71
N ALA A 231 19.00 -5.83 -5.11
CA ALA A 231 18.43 -4.81 -5.98
C ALA A 231 19.22 -4.71 -7.29
N TYR A 232 18.50 -4.50 -8.39
CA TYR A 232 19.05 -4.14 -9.70
C TYR A 232 18.38 -2.86 -10.18
N TRP A 233 19.13 -1.93 -10.77
CA TRP A 233 18.57 -0.69 -11.30
C TRP A 233 19.31 -0.17 -12.52
N THR A 234 18.61 0.57 -13.37
CA THR A 234 19.20 1.26 -14.53
C THR A 234 20.00 2.48 -14.12
N SER A 235 21.13 2.74 -14.77
CA SER A 235 21.82 4.02 -14.65
C SER A 235 20.97 5.17 -15.21
N VAL A 236 20.98 6.32 -14.52
CA VAL A 236 20.17 7.49 -14.87
C VAL A 236 21.10 8.62 -15.33
N PRO A 237 20.95 9.16 -16.56
CA PRO A 237 21.73 10.31 -17.01
C PRO A 237 21.18 11.62 -16.44
N ASP A 238 21.97 12.70 -16.46
CA ASP A 238 21.50 14.03 -16.03
C ASP A 238 20.50 14.67 -17.01
N TYR A 239 20.56 14.27 -18.29
CA TYR A 239 19.71 14.80 -19.34
C TYR A 239 19.27 13.71 -20.33
N LEU A 240 18.03 13.82 -20.80
CA LEU A 240 17.49 13.02 -21.90
C LEU A 240 17.46 13.85 -23.18
N VAL A 241 17.91 13.24 -24.27
CA VAL A 241 17.96 13.83 -25.59
C VAL A 241 16.87 13.21 -26.47
N VAL A 242 15.95 14.05 -26.94
CA VAL A 242 14.79 13.62 -27.75
C VAL A 242 14.83 14.30 -29.12
N PRO A 243 14.58 13.55 -30.21
CA PRO A 243 14.41 14.11 -31.54
C PRO A 243 13.30 15.17 -31.60
N GLN A 244 13.35 16.04 -32.61
CA GLN A 244 12.41 17.16 -32.76
C GLN A 244 10.98 16.74 -33.14
N HIS A 245 10.80 15.51 -33.59
CA HIS A 245 9.52 14.99 -34.06
C HIS A 245 9.24 13.63 -33.43
N GLY A 246 7.96 13.35 -33.24
CA GLY A 246 7.47 12.09 -32.69
C GLY A 246 7.41 12.06 -31.16
N SER A 247 7.30 10.84 -30.66
CA SER A 247 7.24 10.53 -29.23
C SER A 247 8.37 9.56 -28.90
N LYS A 248 8.97 9.74 -27.73
CA LYS A 248 9.96 8.80 -27.19
C LYS A 248 9.68 8.53 -25.73
N VAL A 249 9.77 7.26 -25.34
CA VAL A 249 9.63 6.79 -23.95
C VAL A 249 10.99 6.34 -23.45
N PHE A 250 11.42 6.89 -22.32
CA PHE A 250 12.58 6.42 -21.58
C PHE A 250 12.11 5.63 -20.38
N THR A 251 12.50 4.35 -20.28
CA THR A 251 12.15 3.48 -19.17
C THR A 251 13.35 3.30 -18.24
N PHE A 252 13.15 3.68 -16.98
CA PHE A 252 14.05 3.39 -15.87
C PHE A 252 13.35 2.42 -14.92
N VAL A 253 14.08 1.46 -14.39
CA VAL A 253 13.51 0.41 -13.55
C VAL A 253 14.46 0.10 -12.41
N MET A 254 13.86 -0.24 -11.27
CA MET A 254 14.52 -0.90 -10.16
C MET A 254 13.74 -2.16 -9.82
N THR A 255 14.43 -3.29 -9.66
CA THR A 255 13.85 -4.52 -9.14
C THR A 255 14.43 -4.91 -7.79
N VAL A 256 13.60 -5.40 -6.87
CA VAL A 256 14.06 -5.89 -5.56
C VAL A 256 13.42 -7.22 -5.21
N ASP A 257 14.24 -8.18 -4.77
CA ASP A 257 13.78 -9.47 -4.26
C ASP A 257 14.78 -10.04 -3.25
N LYS A 258 14.36 -11.03 -2.47
CA LYS A 258 15.26 -11.79 -1.57
C LYS A 258 16.19 -12.70 -2.37
N ASN A 259 15.72 -13.19 -3.52
CA ASN A 259 16.48 -14.05 -4.41
C ASN A 259 17.13 -13.24 -5.54
N LYS A 260 18.46 -13.23 -5.54
CA LYS A 260 19.29 -12.55 -6.54
C LYS A 260 18.90 -12.91 -7.99
N THR A 261 18.61 -14.19 -8.25
CA THR A 261 18.31 -14.69 -9.59
C THR A 261 16.95 -14.22 -10.06
N ILE A 262 15.93 -14.25 -9.19
CA ILE A 262 14.58 -13.77 -9.50
C ILE A 262 14.60 -12.27 -9.78
N ALA A 263 15.23 -11.48 -8.91
CA ALA A 263 15.38 -10.04 -9.13
C ALA A 263 16.04 -9.74 -10.48
N ARG A 264 17.13 -10.45 -10.82
CA ARG A 264 17.84 -10.24 -12.08
C ARG A 264 17.02 -10.67 -13.29
N GLN A 265 16.39 -11.83 -13.25
CA GLN A 265 15.58 -12.35 -14.37
C GLN A 265 14.46 -11.37 -14.71
N GLU A 266 13.72 -10.93 -13.69
CA GLU A 266 12.64 -9.97 -13.89
C GLU A 266 13.16 -8.61 -14.37
N PHE A 267 14.29 -8.14 -13.84
CA PHE A 267 14.92 -6.90 -14.31
C PHE A 267 15.25 -6.94 -15.79
N ILE A 268 15.88 -8.02 -16.26
CA ILE A 268 16.24 -8.19 -17.66
C ILE A 268 14.99 -8.31 -18.55
N GLU A 269 13.99 -9.07 -18.11
CA GLU A 269 12.73 -9.22 -18.84
C GLU A 269 12.01 -7.86 -19.00
N VAL A 270 11.96 -7.04 -17.94
CA VAL A 270 11.37 -5.70 -17.98
C VAL A 270 12.14 -4.78 -18.93
N LEU A 271 13.48 -4.86 -18.96
CA LEU A 271 14.30 -4.04 -19.86
C LEU A 271 14.15 -4.39 -21.34
N GLN A 272 13.72 -5.61 -21.66
CA GLN A 272 13.47 -6.05 -23.03
C GLN A 272 12.10 -5.61 -23.57
N GLN A 273 11.17 -5.21 -22.69
CA GLN A 273 9.84 -4.75 -23.11
C GLN A 273 9.91 -3.35 -23.74
N ASP A 274 9.08 -3.13 -24.76
CA ASP A 274 8.79 -1.76 -25.22
C ASP A 274 8.13 -0.96 -24.07
N GLY A 275 8.45 0.33 -23.99
CA GLY A 275 7.98 1.18 -22.90
C GLY A 275 6.46 1.30 -22.81
N GLU A 276 5.77 1.46 -23.94
CA GLU A 276 4.30 1.58 -23.93
C GLU A 276 3.64 0.22 -23.73
N GLU A 277 4.20 -0.86 -24.30
CA GLU A 277 3.69 -2.22 -24.05
C GLU A 277 3.87 -2.66 -22.58
N LEU A 278 4.98 -2.29 -21.94
CA LEU A 278 5.19 -2.50 -20.50
C LEU A 278 4.11 -1.78 -19.67
N TYR A 279 3.86 -0.51 -19.99
CA TYR A 279 2.84 0.27 -19.28
C TYR A 279 1.44 -0.30 -19.49
N LYS A 280 1.11 -0.64 -20.75
CA LYS A 280 -0.16 -1.26 -21.09
C LYS A 280 -0.39 -2.57 -20.34
N LYS A 281 0.63 -3.44 -20.25
CA LYS A 281 0.57 -4.67 -19.48
C LYS A 281 0.26 -4.41 -18.01
N HIS A 282 0.91 -3.42 -17.39
CA HIS A 282 0.57 -3.01 -16.02
C HIS A 282 -0.90 -2.57 -15.88
N VAL A 283 -1.36 -1.69 -16.77
CA VAL A 283 -2.73 -1.15 -16.75
C VAL A 283 -3.77 -2.24 -16.99
N ASP A 284 -3.53 -3.17 -17.91
CA ASP A 284 -4.47 -4.26 -18.22
C ASP A 284 -4.68 -5.18 -17.01
N HIS A 285 -3.64 -5.43 -16.21
CA HIS A 285 -3.77 -6.17 -14.95
C HIS A 285 -4.57 -5.41 -13.89
N TRP A 286 -4.48 -4.08 -13.83
CA TRP A 286 -5.33 -3.26 -12.95
C TRP A 286 -6.78 -3.19 -13.43
N LYS A 287 -7.01 -3.05 -14.74
CA LYS A 287 -8.36 -3.12 -15.32
C LYS A 287 -9.02 -4.46 -15.02
N SER A 288 -8.30 -5.57 -15.23
CA SER A 288 -8.79 -6.92 -14.91
C SER A 288 -9.22 -7.03 -13.44
N LEU A 289 -8.49 -6.41 -12.53
CA LEU A 289 -8.84 -6.38 -11.11
C LEU A 289 -10.12 -5.59 -10.84
N TYR A 290 -10.23 -4.37 -11.38
CA TYR A 290 -11.43 -3.56 -11.24
C TYR A 290 -12.66 -4.19 -11.91
N HIS A 291 -12.47 -4.97 -12.97
CA HIS A 291 -13.55 -5.75 -13.57
C HIS A 291 -14.05 -6.89 -12.67
N GLN A 292 -13.24 -7.40 -11.75
CA GLN A 292 -13.68 -8.44 -10.81
C GLN A 292 -14.65 -7.89 -9.76
N ALA A 293 -14.35 -6.72 -9.19
CA ALA A 293 -15.16 -6.14 -8.11
C ALA A 293 -14.98 -4.60 -7.97
N GLY A 294 -15.32 -3.86 -9.03
CA GLY A 294 -15.32 -2.40 -9.05
C GLY A 294 -16.61 -1.81 -8.47
N ILE A 295 -16.52 -0.60 -7.91
CA ILE A 295 -17.68 0.15 -7.43
C ILE A 295 -17.86 1.38 -8.32
N HIS A 296 -19.01 1.52 -8.95
CA HIS A 296 -19.39 2.71 -9.72
C HIS A 296 -20.42 3.53 -8.96
N ILE A 297 -20.17 4.83 -8.81
CA ILE A 297 -21.06 5.76 -8.11
C ILE A 297 -21.39 6.91 -9.06
N GLU A 298 -22.67 7.02 -9.40
CA GLU A 298 -23.22 8.08 -10.24
C GLU A 298 -23.78 9.23 -9.39
N GLY A 299 -23.83 10.44 -9.93
CA GLY A 299 -24.44 11.62 -9.29
C GLY A 299 -23.65 12.23 -8.12
N ASN A 300 -22.59 11.58 -7.61
CA ASN A 300 -21.72 12.13 -6.57
C ASN A 300 -20.24 11.85 -6.85
N LEU A 301 -19.59 12.76 -7.57
CA LEU A 301 -18.17 12.66 -7.94
C LEU A 301 -17.25 12.57 -6.72
N HIS A 302 -17.51 13.37 -5.68
CA HIS A 302 -16.69 13.40 -4.47
C HIS A 302 -16.69 12.05 -3.75
N LEU A 303 -17.87 11.44 -3.57
CA LEU A 303 -17.99 10.10 -2.99
C LEU A 303 -17.33 9.03 -3.88
N SER A 304 -17.52 9.12 -5.20
CA SER A 304 -16.90 8.21 -6.18
C SER A 304 -15.38 8.22 -6.06
N LYS A 305 -14.76 9.42 -5.99
CA LYS A 305 -13.33 9.58 -5.75
C LYS A 305 -12.89 8.96 -4.43
N ILE A 306 -13.56 9.26 -3.32
CA ILE A 306 -13.22 8.69 -2.01
C ILE A 306 -13.20 7.16 -2.06
N VAL A 307 -14.25 6.55 -2.61
CA VAL A 307 -14.37 5.09 -2.70
C VAL A 307 -13.30 4.49 -3.61
N ASN A 308 -13.04 5.09 -4.77
CA ASN A 308 -11.97 4.64 -5.68
C ASN A 308 -10.58 4.77 -5.05
N GLY A 309 -10.33 5.83 -4.30
CA GLY A 309 -9.08 6.04 -3.55
C GLY A 309 -8.87 4.99 -2.47
N ILE A 310 -9.89 4.70 -1.66
CA ILE A 310 -9.85 3.65 -0.62
C ILE A 310 -9.49 2.30 -1.25
N TRP A 311 -10.18 1.91 -2.32
CA TRP A 311 -9.92 0.63 -3.01
C TRP A 311 -8.55 0.58 -3.64
N TYR A 312 -8.08 1.67 -4.25
CA TYR A 312 -6.73 1.75 -4.77
C TYR A 312 -5.68 1.46 -3.68
N TYR A 313 -5.80 2.04 -2.49
CA TYR A 313 -4.84 1.82 -1.41
C TYR A 313 -4.87 0.39 -0.84
N TYR A 314 -6.05 -0.24 -0.74
CA TYR A 314 -6.13 -1.67 -0.43
C TYR A 314 -5.46 -2.53 -1.51
N LEU A 315 -5.85 -2.33 -2.76
CA LEU A 315 -5.43 -3.20 -3.86
C LEU A 315 -3.97 -3.02 -4.27
N SER A 316 -3.36 -1.87 -3.95
CA SER A 316 -1.91 -1.63 -4.12
C SER A 316 -1.07 -2.26 -3.01
N SER A 317 -1.65 -2.50 -1.83
CA SER A 317 -0.96 -3.17 -0.72
C SER A 317 -1.11 -4.70 -0.76
N LEU A 318 -2.09 -5.22 -1.50
CA LEU A 318 -2.36 -6.66 -1.64
C LEU A 318 -1.54 -7.30 -2.78
N PRO A 319 -1.15 -8.58 -2.66
CA PRO A 319 -0.29 -9.27 -3.62
C PRO A 319 -0.98 -9.40 -4.98
N SER A 320 -0.21 -9.37 -6.06
CA SER A 320 -0.76 -9.59 -7.41
C SER A 320 -0.98 -11.09 -7.67
N GLN A 321 -2.14 -11.46 -8.22
CA GLN A 321 -2.51 -12.86 -8.45
C GLN A 321 -1.87 -13.48 -9.70
N HIS A 322 -1.68 -12.67 -10.74
CA HIS A 322 -1.12 -13.09 -12.02
C HIS A 322 0.18 -12.33 -12.25
N THR A 323 1.30 -13.05 -12.21
CA THR A 323 2.64 -12.47 -12.13
C THR A 323 3.63 -13.25 -13.00
N TYR A 324 4.76 -12.62 -13.33
CA TYR A 324 5.82 -13.27 -14.10
C TYR A 324 6.49 -14.39 -13.30
N HIS A 325 7.00 -14.07 -12.12
CA HIS A 325 7.47 -15.03 -11.14
C HIS A 325 6.42 -15.23 -10.04
N PRO A 326 6.23 -16.46 -9.53
CA PRO A 326 5.29 -16.73 -8.45
C PRO A 326 5.38 -15.71 -7.31
N PRO A 327 4.24 -15.23 -6.79
CA PRO A 327 4.26 -14.29 -5.69
C PRO A 327 4.89 -14.94 -4.46
N GLU A 328 5.66 -14.16 -3.71
CA GLU A 328 6.12 -14.61 -2.40
C GLU A 328 4.92 -14.75 -1.45
N LYS A 329 5.15 -15.48 -0.36
CA LYS A 329 4.22 -15.50 0.77
C LYS A 329 3.91 -14.07 1.21
N TYR A 330 2.62 -13.78 1.36
CA TYR A 330 2.16 -12.49 1.84
C TYR A 330 2.24 -12.43 3.36
N TYR A 331 2.77 -11.33 3.91
CA TYR A 331 2.97 -11.17 5.35
C TYR A 331 1.94 -10.24 5.98
N GLY A 332 0.73 -10.18 5.41
CA GLY A 332 -0.40 -9.42 5.94
C GLY A 332 -0.46 -7.96 5.49
N LEU A 333 -1.59 -7.32 5.81
CA LEU A 333 -1.93 -5.95 5.46
C LEU A 333 -1.90 -5.02 6.70
N SER A 334 -0.91 -4.13 6.75
CA SER A 334 -0.75 -3.14 7.81
C SER A 334 -1.82 -2.03 7.71
N PRO A 335 -2.24 -1.40 8.84
CA PRO A 335 -3.13 -0.24 8.83
C PRO A 335 -2.63 0.93 7.95
N THR A 336 -1.32 1.03 7.75
CA THR A 336 -0.66 2.09 6.95
C THR A 336 -0.24 1.62 5.56
N GLY A 337 -0.68 0.42 5.15
CA GLY A 337 -0.34 -0.18 3.86
C GLY A 337 1.10 -0.71 3.78
N LEU A 338 1.61 -0.86 2.56
CA LEU A 338 2.98 -1.38 2.32
C LEU A 338 4.02 -0.27 2.14
N ALA A 339 3.62 0.91 1.66
CA ALA A 339 4.53 2.00 1.30
C ALA A 339 5.07 2.81 2.48
N ARG A 340 4.60 2.50 3.70
CA ARG A 340 4.87 3.22 4.93
C ARG A 340 5.26 2.25 6.06
N GLY A 341 5.76 2.83 7.14
CA GLY A 341 6.42 2.16 8.25
C GLY A 341 7.81 2.74 8.46
N GLY A 342 8.59 2.11 9.34
CA GLY A 342 9.94 2.56 9.68
C GLY A 342 10.19 2.41 11.17
N SER A 343 11.36 2.87 11.62
CA SER A 343 11.76 2.80 13.03
C SER A 343 10.99 3.79 13.92
N LEU A 344 11.16 3.68 15.24
CA LEU A 344 10.67 4.66 16.23
C LEU A 344 9.14 4.82 16.25
N LEU A 345 8.41 3.71 16.10
CA LEU A 345 6.94 3.65 16.10
C LEU A 345 6.25 4.41 14.96
N ASP A 346 7.00 4.79 13.91
CA ASP A 346 6.43 5.49 12.76
C ASP A 346 5.51 4.58 11.95
N ASP A 347 4.33 5.08 11.60
CA ASP A 347 3.33 4.37 10.80
C ASP A 347 3.09 2.90 11.23
N TYR A 348 3.05 2.66 12.55
CA TYR A 348 2.95 1.34 13.18
C TYR A 348 4.04 0.34 12.77
N GLU A 349 5.20 0.84 12.34
CA GLU A 349 6.39 0.09 11.91
C GLU A 349 6.12 -0.82 10.70
N GLY A 350 4.96 -0.65 10.07
CA GLY A 350 4.43 -1.51 9.01
C GLY A 350 3.85 -2.85 9.48
N HIS A 351 3.67 -3.04 10.79
CA HIS A 351 3.18 -4.29 11.37
C HIS A 351 1.70 -4.56 11.11
N ASN A 352 1.30 -5.83 11.31
CA ASN A 352 -0.08 -6.26 11.22
C ASN A 352 -0.74 -6.30 12.58
N PHE A 353 -1.98 -5.83 12.61
CA PHE A 353 -2.81 -5.67 13.80
C PHE A 353 -4.16 -6.35 13.61
N TRP A 354 -4.95 -6.40 14.68
CA TRP A 354 -6.36 -6.79 14.64
C TRP A 354 -7.18 -5.97 13.64
N ASP A 355 -6.74 -4.76 13.28
CA ASP A 355 -7.33 -3.93 12.24
C ASP A 355 -7.51 -4.66 10.91
N THR A 356 -6.55 -5.52 10.55
CA THR A 356 -6.60 -6.34 9.34
C THR A 356 -7.86 -7.19 9.32
N GLU A 357 -8.11 -8.00 10.35
CA GLU A 357 -9.26 -8.92 10.38
C GLU A 357 -10.60 -8.25 10.74
N PHE A 358 -10.57 -7.16 11.51
CA PHE A 358 -11.80 -6.51 11.97
C PHE A 358 -12.32 -5.44 11.02
N TRP A 359 -11.44 -4.61 10.45
CA TRP A 359 -11.84 -3.43 9.67
C TRP A 359 -11.61 -3.59 8.17
N MET A 360 -10.53 -4.25 7.77
CA MET A 360 -10.13 -4.35 6.36
C MET A 360 -10.68 -5.63 5.70
N PHE A 361 -10.51 -6.75 6.38
CA PHE A 361 -10.85 -8.09 5.88
C PHE A 361 -12.31 -8.27 5.46
N PRO A 362 -13.35 -7.76 6.17
CA PRO A 362 -14.73 -8.01 5.78
C PRO A 362 -15.06 -7.55 4.36
N SER A 363 -14.61 -6.35 3.98
CA SER A 363 -14.81 -5.80 2.63
C SER A 363 -13.97 -6.54 1.58
N ILE A 364 -12.74 -6.92 1.94
CA ILE A 364 -11.86 -7.70 1.06
C ILE A 364 -12.42 -9.11 0.84
N LEU A 365 -13.00 -9.75 1.86
CA LEU A 365 -13.63 -11.07 1.74
C LEU A 365 -14.82 -11.05 0.79
N LEU A 366 -15.64 -10.00 0.89
CA LEU A 366 -16.83 -9.86 0.06
C LEU A 366 -16.47 -9.67 -1.41
N LEU A 367 -15.48 -8.82 -1.71
CA LEU A 367 -15.19 -8.36 -3.07
C LEU A 367 -13.98 -9.05 -3.71
N TYR A 368 -12.97 -9.38 -2.92
CA TYR A 368 -11.70 -9.97 -3.35
C TYR A 368 -11.28 -11.17 -2.47
N PRO A 369 -12.09 -12.23 -2.48
CA PRO A 369 -11.95 -13.42 -1.61
C PRO A 369 -10.59 -14.09 -1.63
N ARG A 370 -9.87 -14.03 -2.76
CA ARG A 370 -8.57 -14.66 -2.91
C ARG A 370 -7.52 -13.88 -2.12
N TYR A 371 -7.64 -12.55 -2.04
CA TYR A 371 -6.82 -11.76 -1.13
C TYR A 371 -7.21 -12.00 0.34
N ALA A 372 -8.50 -12.20 0.62
CA ALA A 372 -8.94 -12.58 1.95
C ALA A 372 -8.35 -13.93 2.38
N HIS A 373 -8.28 -14.90 1.46
CA HIS A 373 -7.55 -16.15 1.69
C HIS A 373 -6.09 -15.90 2.06
N ASP A 374 -5.37 -15.08 1.28
CA ASP A 374 -3.95 -14.80 1.53
C ASP A 374 -3.71 -14.09 2.88
N LEU A 375 -4.65 -13.23 3.31
CA LEU A 375 -4.65 -12.59 4.63
C LEU A 375 -4.81 -13.61 5.77
N LEU A 376 -5.77 -14.54 5.65
CA LEU A 376 -5.95 -15.59 6.66
C LEU A 376 -4.81 -16.60 6.64
N GLN A 377 -4.26 -16.91 5.45
CA GLN A 377 -3.13 -17.81 5.30
C GLN A 377 -1.93 -17.31 6.09
N TYR A 378 -1.67 -16.00 6.07
CA TYR A 378 -0.64 -15.39 6.92
C TYR A 378 -0.88 -15.70 8.41
N ARG A 379 -2.11 -15.59 8.92
CA ARG A 379 -2.40 -15.91 10.33
C ARG A 379 -2.20 -17.38 10.66
N LEU A 380 -2.63 -18.28 9.76
CA LEU A 380 -2.48 -19.72 9.93
C LEU A 380 -1.02 -20.14 9.96
N ASP A 381 -0.20 -19.55 9.10
CA ASP A 381 1.22 -19.81 9.04
C ASP A 381 1.96 -19.37 10.32
N MET A 382 1.34 -18.49 11.12
CA MET A 382 1.84 -18.00 12.41
C MET A 382 1.23 -18.74 13.61
N ALA A 383 0.37 -19.73 13.37
CA ALA A 383 -0.37 -20.41 14.43
C ALA A 383 0.56 -21.12 15.41
N TYR A 384 1.65 -21.74 14.95
CA TYR A 384 2.58 -22.42 15.85
C TYR A 384 3.26 -21.45 16.84
N VAL A 385 3.61 -20.24 16.40
CA VAL A 385 4.14 -19.18 17.28
C VAL A 385 3.07 -18.71 18.26
N ALA A 386 1.83 -18.58 17.81
CA ALA A 386 0.71 -18.22 18.68
C ALA A 386 0.43 -19.29 19.74
N ALA A 387 0.59 -20.57 19.41
CA ALA A 387 0.46 -21.67 20.35
C ALA A 387 1.57 -21.67 21.40
N GLU A 388 2.81 -21.41 20.97
CA GLU A 388 3.93 -21.24 21.90
C GLU A 388 3.74 -20.03 22.81
N LEU A 389 3.27 -18.90 22.28
CA LEU A 389 2.95 -17.71 23.06
C LEU A 389 1.85 -17.98 24.11
N ALA A 390 0.83 -18.76 23.75
CA ALA A 390 -0.18 -19.20 24.71
C ALA A 390 0.47 -20.03 25.83
N LYS A 391 1.28 -21.03 25.46
CA LYS A 391 1.96 -21.92 26.42
C LYS A 391 2.86 -21.17 27.39
N ILE A 392 3.74 -20.29 26.90
CA ILE A 392 4.68 -19.53 27.77
C ILE A 392 3.97 -18.50 28.65
N THR A 393 2.76 -18.07 28.27
CA THR A 393 1.92 -17.18 29.08
C THR A 393 0.95 -17.94 30.01
N GLY A 394 1.11 -19.26 30.15
CA GLY A 394 0.29 -20.09 31.03
C GLY A 394 -1.12 -20.40 30.49
N ASN A 395 -1.36 -20.17 29.20
CA ASN A 395 -2.63 -20.41 28.53
C ASN A 395 -2.56 -21.65 27.61
N LYS A 396 -3.74 -22.18 27.24
CA LYS A 396 -3.90 -23.20 26.19
C LYS A 396 -4.38 -22.54 24.90
N GLY A 397 -4.32 -23.26 23.78
CA GLY A 397 -4.80 -22.77 22.49
C GLY A 397 -3.80 -21.84 21.80
N TYR A 398 -4.32 -20.84 21.08
CA TYR A 398 -3.54 -19.92 20.25
C TYR A 398 -3.69 -18.49 20.76
N ARG A 399 -2.57 -17.85 21.13
CA ARG A 399 -2.53 -16.44 21.50
C ARG A 399 -1.81 -15.68 20.40
N LEU A 400 -2.56 -15.08 19.48
CA LEU A 400 -1.99 -14.19 18.46
C LEU A 400 -1.41 -12.94 19.13
N LYS A 401 -0.28 -12.45 18.63
CA LYS A 401 0.28 -11.17 19.07
C LYS A 401 -0.60 -10.03 18.55
N ASN A 402 -0.80 -9.00 19.37
CA ASN A 402 -1.42 -7.74 18.93
C ASN A 402 -0.61 -7.05 17.83
N LEU A 403 0.71 -7.26 17.85
CA LEU A 403 1.70 -6.75 16.93
C LEU A 403 2.39 -7.97 16.31
N SER A 404 2.08 -8.27 15.04
CA SER A 404 2.57 -9.48 14.39
C SER A 404 3.43 -9.17 13.18
N ALA A 405 4.61 -9.77 13.21
CA ALA A 405 5.62 -9.74 12.17
C ALA A 405 6.22 -11.15 12.01
N LYS A 406 6.97 -11.35 10.93
CA LYS A 406 7.18 -12.60 10.19
C LYS A 406 7.66 -13.79 11.02
N PHE A 407 7.01 -14.96 10.90
CA PHE A 407 7.49 -16.31 11.28
C PHE A 407 6.93 -17.37 10.29
N GLN A 408 7.57 -18.54 10.15
CA GLN A 408 7.42 -19.41 8.97
C GLN A 408 6.94 -20.84 9.30
N ASP A 409 5.82 -21.27 8.70
CA ASP A 409 5.48 -22.63 8.24
C ASP A 409 4.30 -22.49 7.24
N SER A 410 4.04 -23.45 6.35
CA SER A 410 3.06 -23.32 5.25
C SER A 410 2.34 -24.64 4.96
N ARG A 411 1.00 -24.61 4.84
CA ARG A 411 0.15 -25.47 3.97
C ARG A 411 -1.34 -25.28 4.31
N PHE A 412 -2.11 -24.42 3.63
CA PHE A 412 -3.60 -24.51 3.60
C PHE A 412 -4.17 -23.88 2.30
N SER A 413 -5.44 -24.18 1.99
CA SER A 413 -6.17 -23.65 0.83
C SER A 413 -7.65 -23.43 1.17
N ILE A 414 -8.19 -22.22 0.92
CA ILE A 414 -9.62 -21.89 1.04
C ILE A 414 -10.22 -21.72 -0.36
N LYS A 415 -11.44 -22.23 -0.57
CA LYS A 415 -12.21 -22.17 -1.83
C LYS A 415 -13.11 -20.92 -1.82
N TYR A 416 -13.16 -20.18 -2.93
CA TYR A 416 -14.10 -19.05 -3.15
C TYR A 416 -15.36 -19.51 -3.89
N LEU A 417 -16.49 -18.86 -3.62
CA LEU A 417 -17.85 -19.36 -3.85
C LEU A 417 -18.81 -18.22 -4.29
N GLY A 418 -18.37 -17.36 -5.22
CA GLY A 418 -18.86 -15.98 -5.45
C GLY A 418 -20.31 -15.75 -5.90
N ALA A 419 -20.71 -14.46 -5.93
CA ALA A 419 -21.99 -13.96 -6.45
C ALA A 419 -21.78 -12.61 -7.19
N ASN A 420 -22.62 -12.31 -8.17
CA ASN A 420 -22.64 -11.03 -8.90
C ASN A 420 -23.94 -10.27 -8.58
N LEU A 421 -23.80 -9.09 -7.96
CA LEU A 421 -24.90 -8.30 -7.41
C LEU A 421 -24.78 -6.84 -7.89
N THR A 422 -25.86 -6.30 -8.46
CA THR A 422 -25.93 -4.93 -8.97
C THR A 422 -26.92 -4.12 -8.15
N LEU A 423 -26.45 -3.10 -7.42
CA LEU A 423 -27.31 -2.21 -6.64
C LEU A 423 -27.56 -0.91 -7.40
N SER A 424 -28.81 -0.68 -7.83
CA SER A 424 -29.25 0.55 -8.47
C SER A 424 -29.95 1.46 -7.46
N ILE A 425 -29.44 2.68 -7.27
CA ILE A 425 -30.01 3.67 -6.34
C ILE A 425 -30.56 4.84 -7.16
N SER A 426 -31.81 5.20 -6.92
CA SER A 426 -32.51 6.36 -7.51
C SER A 426 -33.10 7.25 -6.41
N GLU A 427 -33.55 8.45 -6.77
CA GLU A 427 -34.19 9.39 -5.83
C GLU A 427 -35.43 8.80 -5.10
N THR A 428 -36.09 7.81 -5.71
CA THR A 428 -37.35 7.25 -5.21
C THR A 428 -37.25 5.79 -4.75
N SER A 429 -36.19 5.07 -5.13
CA SER A 429 -36.02 3.66 -4.78
C SER A 429 -34.58 3.18 -4.87
N SER A 430 -34.22 2.21 -4.02
CA SER A 430 -33.00 1.41 -4.17
C SER A 430 -33.39 -0.01 -4.55
N THR A 431 -32.81 -0.56 -5.61
CA THR A 431 -33.13 -1.89 -6.13
C THR A 431 -31.86 -2.71 -6.28
N LEU A 432 -31.82 -3.89 -5.69
CA LEU A 432 -30.72 -4.85 -5.82
C LEU A 432 -31.10 -5.92 -6.85
N VAL A 433 -30.31 -6.06 -7.89
CA VAL A 433 -30.42 -7.12 -8.91
C VAL A 433 -29.35 -8.17 -8.66
N VAL A 434 -29.74 -9.44 -8.70
CA VAL A 434 -28.84 -10.59 -8.55
C VAL A 434 -28.55 -11.14 -9.93
N GLU A 435 -27.38 -10.87 -10.49
CA GLU A 435 -27.03 -11.32 -11.85
C GLU A 435 -26.63 -12.79 -11.88
N SER A 436 -25.84 -13.24 -10.90
CA SER A 436 -25.47 -14.65 -10.71
C SER A 436 -25.19 -14.96 -9.25
N LEU A 437 -25.39 -16.21 -8.84
CA LEU A 437 -25.16 -16.69 -7.49
C LEU A 437 -24.60 -18.12 -7.56
N ASP A 438 -23.66 -18.47 -6.69
CA ASP A 438 -23.20 -19.84 -6.52
C ASP A 438 -24.29 -20.72 -5.87
N ASP A 439 -24.54 -21.89 -6.45
CA ASP A 439 -25.62 -22.80 -6.02
C ASP A 439 -25.36 -23.44 -4.64
N GLU A 440 -24.10 -23.52 -4.19
CA GLU A 440 -23.75 -24.11 -2.89
C GLU A 440 -23.89 -23.10 -1.73
N TRP A 441 -23.99 -21.79 -2.02
CA TRP A 441 -23.93 -20.73 -1.00
C TRP A 441 -25.08 -19.72 -1.11
N PRO A 442 -26.29 -20.09 -0.65
CA PRO A 442 -27.44 -19.21 -0.71
C PRO A 442 -27.19 -17.95 0.13
N LEU A 443 -27.33 -16.79 -0.51
CA LEU A 443 -27.32 -15.49 0.15
C LEU A 443 -28.74 -15.12 0.57
N THR A 444 -28.88 -14.58 1.78
CA THR A 444 -30.12 -14.06 2.31
C THR A 444 -29.95 -12.58 2.60
N MET A 445 -30.89 -11.76 2.17
CA MET A 445 -30.92 -10.33 2.42
C MET A 445 -32.12 -9.96 3.27
N ASN A 446 -31.95 -9.06 4.24
CA ASN A 446 -33.09 -8.36 4.84
C ASN A 446 -33.37 -7.06 4.06
N ASP A 447 -34.54 -6.95 3.42
CA ASP A 447 -34.96 -5.81 2.59
C ASP A 447 -35.59 -4.65 3.38
N GLY A 448 -35.46 -4.68 4.72
CA GLY A 448 -36.10 -3.76 5.66
C GLY A 448 -37.42 -4.29 6.24
N LYS A 449 -38.00 -5.35 5.66
CA LYS A 449 -39.28 -5.93 6.08
C LYS A 449 -39.24 -7.45 6.22
N TYR A 450 -38.56 -8.15 5.31
CA TYR A 450 -38.48 -9.60 5.23
C TYR A 450 -37.06 -10.07 4.95
N ASN A 451 -36.76 -11.30 5.37
CA ASN A 451 -35.57 -12.01 4.90
C ASN A 451 -35.90 -12.69 3.58
N ILE A 452 -35.14 -12.38 2.55
CA ILE A 452 -35.31 -12.83 1.17
C ILE A 452 -34.07 -13.62 0.78
N THR A 453 -34.24 -14.88 0.35
CA THR A 453 -33.16 -15.64 -0.28
C THR A 453 -32.94 -15.11 -1.69
N LEU A 454 -31.73 -14.65 -1.97
CA LEU A 454 -31.31 -14.13 -3.27
C LEU A 454 -31.12 -15.30 -4.25
N VAL A 455 -31.67 -15.16 -5.45
CA VAL A 455 -31.53 -16.14 -6.55
C VAL A 455 -31.15 -15.42 -7.84
N PRO A 456 -30.43 -16.06 -8.78
CA PRO A 456 -30.07 -15.44 -10.06
C PRO A 456 -31.29 -14.90 -10.82
N GLY A 457 -31.17 -13.71 -11.39
CA GLY A 457 -32.23 -12.97 -12.08
C GLY A 457 -33.22 -12.25 -11.17
N MET A 458 -33.07 -12.33 -9.85
CA MET A 458 -33.98 -11.66 -8.89
C MET A 458 -33.69 -10.17 -8.80
N SER A 459 -34.74 -9.36 -8.69
CA SER A 459 -34.67 -7.94 -8.37
C SER A 459 -35.42 -7.67 -7.07
N VAL A 460 -34.76 -7.05 -6.09
CA VAL A 460 -35.30 -6.75 -4.77
C VAL A 460 -35.30 -5.25 -4.54
N THR A 461 -36.49 -4.66 -4.36
CA THR A 461 -36.62 -3.26 -3.96
C THR A 461 -36.38 -3.13 -2.46
N LEU A 462 -35.36 -2.35 -2.09
CA LEU A 462 -35.00 -2.07 -0.71
C LEU A 462 -35.92 -0.98 -0.17
N SER A 463 -36.70 -1.29 0.87
CA SER A 463 -37.67 -0.36 1.44
C SER A 463 -37.21 0.12 2.82
N GLY A 464 -37.01 1.44 2.97
CA GLY A 464 -36.59 2.07 4.24
C GLY A 464 -35.20 2.69 4.19
N SER A 465 -34.72 3.19 5.34
CA SER A 465 -33.44 3.92 5.47
C SER A 465 -32.19 3.02 5.62
N GLY A 466 -32.33 1.70 5.53
CA GLY A 466 -31.26 0.74 5.84
C GLY A 466 -30.88 0.71 7.33
N PRO A 467 -29.82 -0.02 7.71
CA PRO A 467 -28.93 -0.81 6.85
C PRO A 467 -29.58 -2.13 6.38
N PHE A 468 -29.48 -2.41 5.09
CA PHE A 468 -29.88 -3.70 4.51
C PHE A 468 -28.68 -4.67 4.60
N LYS A 469 -28.89 -5.82 5.23
CA LYS A 469 -27.82 -6.80 5.48
C LYS A 469 -27.99 -7.99 4.56
N ILE A 470 -26.98 -8.26 3.74
CA ILE A 470 -26.81 -9.50 3.00
C ILE A 470 -25.91 -10.42 3.83
N HIS A 471 -26.32 -11.66 4.02
CA HIS A 471 -25.55 -12.66 4.74
C HIS A 471 -25.74 -14.03 4.09
N SER A 472 -24.70 -14.85 4.08
CA SER A 472 -24.87 -16.28 3.77
C SER A 472 -25.48 -16.99 4.98
N THR A 473 -26.18 -18.11 4.75
CA THR A 473 -26.57 -19.01 5.85
C THR A 473 -25.33 -19.41 6.65
N SER A 474 -25.43 -19.32 7.98
CA SER A 474 -24.25 -19.30 8.86
C SER A 474 -23.41 -20.57 8.76
N TRP A 475 -22.09 -20.38 8.76
CA TRP A 475 -20.99 -21.36 8.91
C TRP A 475 -21.06 -22.28 10.16
N LYS A 476 -22.19 -22.36 10.88
CA LYS A 476 -22.31 -23.05 12.18
C LYS A 476 -21.97 -24.54 12.13
N GLU A 477 -22.03 -25.16 10.95
CA GLU A 477 -21.76 -26.60 10.78
C GLU A 477 -20.47 -26.89 9.99
N CYS A 478 -19.62 -25.88 9.75
CA CYS A 478 -18.29 -26.16 9.23
C CYS A 478 -17.48 -26.82 10.37
N LYS A 479 -17.23 -28.12 10.27
CA LYS A 479 -16.32 -28.80 11.21
C LYS A 479 -14.98 -28.09 11.12
N LEU A 480 -14.55 -27.51 12.25
CA LEU A 480 -13.19 -27.03 12.39
C LEU A 480 -12.26 -28.19 12.02
N PRO A 481 -11.29 -28.00 11.12
CA PRO A 481 -10.38 -29.08 10.73
C PRO A 481 -9.56 -29.50 11.95
N GLU A 482 -10.02 -30.54 12.67
CA GLU A 482 -9.44 -30.98 13.95
C GLU A 482 -7.98 -31.40 13.82
N ASP A 483 -7.62 -31.89 12.63
CA ASP A 483 -6.27 -32.18 12.15
C ASP A 483 -5.37 -30.94 12.02
N THR A 484 -5.98 -29.76 11.84
CA THR A 484 -5.30 -28.49 11.60
C THR A 484 -5.19 -27.64 12.87
N ILE A 485 -6.27 -27.52 13.65
CA ILE A 485 -6.29 -26.67 14.85
C ILE A 485 -5.85 -27.46 16.11
N GLY A 486 -5.82 -28.80 16.01
CA GLY A 486 -5.61 -29.73 17.12
C GLY A 486 -6.76 -29.68 18.12
N HIS A 487 -6.85 -30.63 19.06
CA HIS A 487 -7.90 -30.66 20.09
C HIS A 487 -7.81 -29.53 21.15
N ASN A 488 -7.02 -28.49 20.91
CA ASN A 488 -6.77 -27.40 21.84
C ASN A 488 -7.94 -26.40 21.98
N TYR A 489 -9.00 -26.52 21.16
CA TYR A 489 -10.24 -25.71 21.27
C TYR A 489 -11.26 -26.26 22.28
N LEU A 490 -11.05 -27.48 22.79
CA LEU A 490 -11.92 -28.04 23.82
C LEU A 490 -11.65 -27.31 25.15
N ARG A 491 -12.63 -26.52 25.60
CA ARG A 491 -12.64 -26.03 26.99
C ARG A 491 -12.50 -27.24 27.92
N PRO A 492 -11.73 -27.15 29.02
CA PRO A 492 -11.77 -28.19 30.02
C PRO A 492 -13.22 -28.38 30.43
N ASN A 493 -13.71 -29.62 30.39
CA ASN A 493 -14.87 -29.97 31.20
C ASN A 493 -14.54 -29.48 32.60
N LYS A 494 -15.38 -28.61 33.17
CA LYS A 494 -15.25 -28.16 34.56
C LYS A 494 -15.17 -29.43 35.40
N LEU A 495 -13.98 -29.72 35.91
CA LEU A 495 -13.74 -30.68 36.99
C LEU A 495 -13.95 -29.94 38.31
#